data_AF-P91759-F1
#
_entry.id   AF-P91759-F1
#
_cell.length_a   1.000
_cell.length_b   1.000
_cell.length_c   1.000
_cell.angle_alpha   90.00
_cell.angle_beta   90.00
_cell.angle_gamma   90.00
#
_symmetry.space_group_name_H-M   'P 1'
#
loop_
_entity.id
_entity.type
_entity.pdbx_description
1 polymer ?
#
loop_
_entity_poly.entity_id
_entity_poly.type
_entity_poly.pdbx_seq_one_letter_code
_entity_poly.pdbx_strand_id
1 'polypeptide(L)'
;HNMFLEGTLLKPNMVTAGQGCPKKYTPEDIARATVTALNRTVPAAVAGITFLSGGQSEEDATINLNAINQFPGRKPWPLTFSYGRALQASVLKAWGGKDEL
;
A
#
# COMPACT_ATOMS: atom_id res chain seq x y z
N HIS A 1 15.10 11.70 19.77
CA HIS A 1 15.30 12.21 18.41
C HIS A 1 14.40 13.39 18.04
N ASN A 2 13.44 13.82 18.88
CA ASN A 2 12.64 15.06 18.69
C ASN A 2 12.05 15.22 17.28
N MET A 3 11.53 14.12 16.72
CA MET A 3 10.94 14.12 15.40
C MET A 3 9.57 14.80 15.44
N PHE A 4 9.35 15.76 14.55
CA PHE A 4 8.06 16.40 14.32
C PHE A 4 7.22 15.51 13.38
N LEU A 5 6.28 14.74 13.95
CA LEU A 5 5.56 13.69 13.22
C LEU A 5 4.66 14.24 12.11
N GLU A 6 4.13 15.45 12.31
CA GLU A 6 3.30 16.18 11.36
C GLU A 6 4.07 16.56 10.09
N GLY A 7 5.40 16.52 10.11
CA GLY A 7 6.26 16.68 8.95
C GLY A 7 6.70 15.37 8.31
N THR A 8 6.11 14.23 8.69
CA THR A 8 6.56 12.90 8.23
C THR A 8 5.51 12.15 7.43
N LEU A 9 5.99 11.32 6.51
CA LEU A 9 5.22 10.28 5.84
C LEU A 9 5.75 8.91 6.28
N LEU A 10 4.85 7.96 6.46
CA LEU A 10 5.22 6.56 6.68
C LEU A 10 5.07 5.78 5.37
N LYS A 11 6.06 4.95 5.03
CA LYS A 11 6.02 4.03 3.89
C LYS A 11 6.03 2.56 4.35
N PRO A 12 4.89 2.03 4.84
CA PRO A 12 4.81 0.65 5.30
C PRO A 12 4.42 -0.30 4.15
N ASN A 13 4.54 -1.60 4.39
CA ASN A 13 3.86 -2.62 3.61
C ASN A 13 2.37 -2.71 3.98
N MET A 14 1.54 -3.18 3.04
CA MET A 14 0.22 -3.70 3.37
C MET A 14 0.35 -5.00 4.17
N VAL A 15 -0.63 -5.31 5.02
CA VAL A 15 -0.64 -6.57 5.77
C VAL A 15 -1.21 -7.67 4.89
N THR A 16 -0.33 -8.42 4.24
CA THR A 16 -0.67 -9.53 3.35
C THR A 16 -0.12 -10.85 3.89
N ALA A 17 -0.67 -11.97 3.41
CA ALA A 17 -0.04 -13.26 3.62
C ALA A 17 1.32 -13.33 2.92
N GLY A 18 2.22 -14.18 3.42
CA GLY A 18 3.48 -14.48 2.74
C GLY A 18 3.23 -15.18 1.39
N GLN A 19 4.16 -15.04 0.44
CA GLN A 19 4.00 -15.58 -0.92
C GLN A 19 3.77 -17.10 -0.95
N GLY A 20 4.36 -17.84 -0.01
CA GLY A 20 4.17 -19.29 0.14
C GLY A 20 2.93 -19.70 0.93
N CYS A 21 2.06 -18.77 1.33
CA CYS A 21 0.86 -19.10 2.08
C CYS A 21 -0.17 -19.80 1.17
N PRO A 22 -0.64 -21.02 1.51
CA PRO A 22 -1.62 -21.74 0.70
C PRO A 22 -3.02 -21.10 0.78
N LYS A 23 -3.34 -20.46 1.91
CA LYS A 23 -4.61 -19.76 2.09
C LYS A 23 -4.57 -18.42 1.36
N LYS A 24 -5.58 -18.18 0.53
CA LYS A 24 -5.84 -16.87 -0.10
C LYS A 24 -6.76 -16.05 0.80
N TYR A 25 -6.60 -14.74 0.72
CA TYR A 25 -7.36 -13.75 1.47
C TYR A 25 -7.92 -12.74 0.50
N THR A 26 -9.08 -12.19 0.81
CA THR A 26 -9.70 -11.17 -0.03
C THR A 26 -9.05 -9.80 0.20
N PRO A 27 -9.26 -8.83 -0.70
CA PRO A 27 -8.84 -7.45 -0.48
C PRO A 27 -9.39 -6.85 0.83
N GLU A 28 -10.61 -7.23 1.23
CA GLU A 28 -11.26 -6.77 2.47
C GLU A 28 -10.55 -7.34 3.71
N ASP A 29 -10.08 -8.60 3.67
CA ASP A 29 -9.28 -9.17 4.74
C ASP A 29 -7.95 -8.42 4.90
N ILE A 30 -7.27 -8.13 3.79
CA ILE A 30 -6.03 -7.34 3.75
C ILE A 30 -6.27 -5.94 4.29
N ALA A 31 -7.37 -5.31 3.88
CA ALA A 31 -7.76 -3.98 4.32
C ALA A 31 -8.01 -3.93 5.83
N ARG A 32 -8.80 -4.87 6.36
CA ARG A 32 -9.09 -5.01 7.79
C ARG A 32 -7.80 -5.18 8.60
N ALA A 33 -6.93 -6.09 8.18
CA ALA A 33 -5.67 -6.36 8.85
C ALA A 33 -4.76 -5.12 8.84
N THR A 34 -4.66 -4.45 7.69
CA THR A 34 -3.82 -3.26 7.49
C THR A 34 -4.29 -2.08 8.34
N VAL A 35 -5.57 -1.69 8.24
CA VAL A 35 -6.12 -0.55 8.99
C VAL A 35 -6.07 -0.81 10.50
N THR A 36 -6.29 -2.05 10.94
CA THR A 36 -6.17 -2.42 12.36
C THR A 36 -4.73 -2.27 12.86
N ALA A 37 -3.74 -2.72 12.09
CA ALA A 37 -2.33 -2.61 12.47
C ALA A 37 -1.87 -1.14 12.55
N LEU A 38 -2.27 -0.31 11.59
CA LEU A 38 -1.96 1.12 11.58
C LEU A 38 -2.57 1.83 12.79
N ASN A 39 -3.86 1.60 13.08
CA ASN A 39 -4.52 2.22 14.24
C ASN A 39 -3.91 1.83 15.59
N ARG A 40 -3.19 0.71 15.68
CA ARG A 40 -2.53 0.28 16.92
C ARG A 40 -1.14 0.86 17.13
N THR A 41 -0.54 1.46 16.11
CA THR A 41 0.89 1.81 16.15
C THR A 41 1.22 3.20 15.61
N VAL A 42 0.44 3.70 14.65
CA VAL A 42 0.70 5.00 14.03
C VAL A 42 -0.06 6.08 14.81
N PRO A 43 0.61 7.16 15.27
CA PRO A 43 -0.07 8.31 15.85
C PRO A 43 -0.85 9.10 14.79
N ALA A 44 -2.00 9.67 15.16
CA ALA A 44 -2.81 10.52 14.28
C ALA A 44 -2.05 11.74 13.69
N ALA A 45 -0.94 12.14 14.32
CA ALA A 45 -0.10 13.25 13.88
C ALA A 45 0.71 12.99 12.60
N VAL A 46 0.93 11.74 12.19
CA VAL A 46 1.65 11.45 10.93
C VAL A 46 0.89 12.04 9.74
N ALA A 47 1.57 12.72 8.81
CA ALA A 47 0.86 13.45 7.75
C ALA A 47 0.19 12.54 6.71
N GLY A 48 0.68 11.30 6.54
CA GLY A 48 0.12 10.36 5.59
C GLY A 48 0.81 9.00 5.55
N ILE A 49 0.09 8.01 5.03
CA ILE A 49 0.60 6.66 4.79
C ILE A 49 0.72 6.42 3.29
N THR A 50 1.90 6.01 2.84
CA THR A 50 2.21 5.76 1.44
C THR A 50 2.62 4.30 1.26
N PHE A 51 1.70 3.43 0.82
CA PHE A 51 2.01 2.00 0.76
C PHE A 51 3.00 1.67 -0.34
N LEU A 52 3.95 0.78 -0.05
CA LEU A 52 4.72 0.10 -1.09
C LEU A 52 3.89 -1.03 -1.71
N SER A 53 4.05 -1.28 -3.02
CA SER A 53 3.36 -2.40 -3.70
C SER A 53 3.96 -3.76 -3.34
N GLY A 54 5.23 -3.78 -2.92
CA GLY A 54 5.95 -5.02 -2.63
C GLY A 54 6.10 -5.85 -3.90
N GLY A 55 5.73 -7.14 -3.82
CA GLY A 55 5.69 -8.09 -4.94
C GLY A 55 4.32 -8.31 -5.56
N GLN A 56 3.33 -7.47 -5.22
CA GLN A 56 1.99 -7.56 -5.81
C GLN A 56 2.02 -7.19 -7.29
N SER A 57 1.06 -7.71 -8.05
CA SER A 57 0.77 -7.26 -9.42
C SER A 57 0.27 -5.80 -9.41
N GLU A 58 0.24 -5.15 -10.57
CA GLU A 58 -0.32 -3.78 -10.71
C GLU A 58 -1.79 -3.75 -10.27
N GLU A 59 -2.56 -4.76 -10.68
CA GLU A 59 -3.97 -4.91 -10.36
C GLU A 59 -4.19 -5.19 -8.87
N ASP A 60 -3.50 -6.18 -8.28
CA ASP A 60 -3.65 -6.53 -6.86
C ASP A 60 -3.29 -5.34 -5.95
N ALA A 61 -2.20 -4.62 -6.25
CA ALA A 61 -1.80 -3.45 -5.47
C ALA A 61 -2.86 -2.33 -5.53
N THR A 62 -3.54 -2.20 -6.67
CA THR A 62 -4.60 -1.21 -6.87
C THR A 62 -5.88 -1.61 -6.13
N ILE A 63 -6.31 -2.87 -6.29
CA ILE A 63 -7.50 -3.42 -5.63
C ILE A 63 -7.34 -3.37 -4.10
N ASN A 64 -6.19 -3.78 -3.58
CA ASN A 64 -5.95 -3.77 -2.13
C ASN A 64 -5.90 -2.36 -1.55
N LEU A 65 -5.31 -1.38 -2.26
CA LEU A 65 -5.33 0.02 -1.83
C LEU A 65 -6.74 0.60 -1.83
N ASN A 66 -7.55 0.26 -2.82
CA ASN A 66 -8.95 0.65 -2.86
C ASN A 66 -9.71 0.06 -1.66
N ALA A 67 -9.56 -1.24 -1.40
CA ALA A 67 -10.19 -1.90 -0.25
C ALA A 67 -9.76 -1.28 1.09
N ILE A 68 -8.48 -0.92 1.25
CA ILE A 68 -7.96 -0.22 2.44
C ILE A 68 -8.67 1.13 2.66
N ASN A 69 -8.91 1.89 1.58
CA ASN A 69 -9.62 3.17 1.65
C ASN A 69 -11.11 2.99 1.95
N GLN A 70 -11.75 1.98 1.37
CA GLN A 70 -13.17 1.67 1.57
C GLN A 70 -13.47 1.00 2.92
N PHE A 71 -12.47 0.42 3.59
CA PHE A 71 -12.67 -0.29 4.84
C PHE A 71 -13.29 0.62 5.92
N PRO A 72 -14.40 0.22 6.57
CA PRO A 72 -15.07 1.06 7.55
C PRO A 72 -14.21 1.31 8.78
N GLY A 73 -14.37 2.49 9.39
CA GLY A 73 -13.68 2.87 10.62
C GLY A 73 -12.62 3.96 10.45
N ARG A 74 -11.98 4.28 11.58
CA ARG A 74 -11.09 5.44 11.73
C ARG A 74 -9.81 5.26 10.92
N LYS A 75 -9.52 6.24 10.06
CA LYS A 75 -8.29 6.39 9.29
C LYS A 75 -7.91 7.87 9.35
N PRO A 76 -7.23 8.34 10.41
CA PRO A 76 -6.98 9.77 10.62
C PRO A 76 -5.89 10.32 9.69
N TRP A 77 -5.34 9.48 8.80
CA TRP A 77 -4.32 9.83 7.82
C TRP A 77 -4.88 9.64 6.41
N PRO A 78 -4.47 10.46 5.44
CA PRO A 78 -4.62 10.10 4.04
C PRO A 78 -3.83 8.81 3.74
N LEU A 79 -4.43 7.92 2.96
CA LEU A 79 -3.87 6.62 2.57
C LEU A 79 -3.67 6.58 1.05
N THR A 80 -2.42 6.51 0.62
CA THR A 80 -2.08 6.57 -0.81
C THR A 80 -0.97 5.57 -1.17
N PHE A 81 -0.55 5.58 -2.43
CA PHE A 81 0.49 4.71 -2.97
C PHE A 81 1.87 5.40 -2.98
N SER A 82 2.91 4.59 -2.84
CA SER A 82 4.28 4.91 -3.25
C SER A 82 4.89 3.66 -3.90
N TYR A 83 4.39 3.36 -5.10
CA TYR A 83 4.68 2.15 -5.84
C TYR A 83 5.89 2.32 -6.76
N GLY A 84 6.70 1.26 -6.87
CA GLY A 84 7.74 1.14 -7.89
C GLY A 84 7.23 0.29 -9.04
N ARG A 85 7.43 -1.03 -8.92
CA ARG A 85 7.02 -2.01 -9.95
C ARG A 85 5.55 -1.92 -10.35
N ALA A 86 4.64 -1.68 -9.40
CA ALA A 86 3.21 -1.64 -9.70
C ALA A 86 2.77 -0.41 -10.54
N LEU A 87 3.64 0.58 -10.77
CA LEU A 87 3.38 1.70 -11.67
C LEU A 87 4.15 1.61 -12.99
N GLN A 88 5.14 0.72 -13.08
CA GLN A 88 6.11 0.72 -14.17
C GLN A 88 6.14 -0.60 -14.95
N ALA A 89 5.55 -1.69 -14.44
CA ALA A 89 5.71 -3.01 -15.04
C ALA A 89 5.10 -3.06 -16.46
N SER A 90 3.89 -2.54 -16.65
CA SER A 90 3.27 -2.49 -17.98
C SER A 90 3.99 -1.55 -18.94
N VAL A 91 4.45 -0.39 -18.44
CA VAL A 91 5.19 0.59 -19.26
C VAL A 91 6.52 0.00 -19.73
N LEU A 92 7.29 -0.61 -18.83
CA LEU A 92 8.57 -1.24 -19.17
C LEU A 92 8.38 -2.40 -20.14
N LYS A 93 7.33 -3.20 -19.96
CA LYS A 93 7.00 -4.31 -20.88
C LYS A 93 6.62 -3.80 -22.27
N ALA A 94 5.82 -2.74 -22.35
CA ALA A 94 5.40 -2.16 -23.62
C ALA A 94 6.57 -1.48 -24.35
N TRP A 95 7.39 -0.72 -23.62
CA TRP A 95 8.55 -0.02 -24.16
C TRP A 95 9.58 -0.98 -24.77
N GLY A 96 9.89 -2.08 -24.07
CA GLY A 96 10.83 -3.09 -24.58
C GLY A 96 12.25 -2.58 -24.87
N GLY A 97 12.60 -1.37 -24.41
CA GLY A 97 13.87 -0.72 -24.70
C GLY A 97 13.99 -0.08 -26.09
N LYS A 98 12.87 0.16 -26.79
CA LYS A 98 12.83 0.76 -28.13
C LYS A 98 12.38 2.21 -28.06
N ASP A 99 13.02 3.10 -28.80
CA ASP A 99 12.63 4.52 -28.79
C ASP A 99 11.28 4.74 -29.48
N GLU A 100 10.92 3.87 -30.42
CA GLU A 100 9.61 3.79 -31.05
C GLU A 100 8.59 2.95 -30.24
N LEU A 101 7.33 3.42 -30.21
CA LEU A 101 6.16 2.68 -29.70
C LEU A 101 5.61 1.70 -30.74
#